data_AF-A0A1M3NBX2-F1
#
_entry.id   AF-A0A1M3NBX2-F1
#
_cell.length_a   1.000
_cell.length_b   1.000
_cell.length_c   1.000
_cell.angle_alpha   90.00
_cell.angle_beta   90.00
_cell.angle_gamma   90.00
#
_symmetry.space_group_name_H-M   'P 1'
#
loop_
_entity.id
_entity.type
_entity.pdbx_description
1 polymer ?
#
loop_
_entity_poly.entity_id
_entity_poly.type
_entity_poly.pdbx_seq_one_letter_code
_entity_poly.pdbx_strand_id
1 'polypeptide(L)'
;MNAHPSMFKRVLPFALGFLAVACRWETDLPSDAKAIHVQPNRELLITAPDIVSGPLASNRESGPLSFRHAVGALPLAEDATLAWLDAWSRRLAEEGNTERARVFDEKLTCRWLRATATNHCDESCTSCESRHLAMDAAPFRLTAVVNRTDLSVMPDRAAEGGEGRLLFALTDGASSALPFAVILEYAQAGSAREWTERWHALGSALDFPAALTALTETFVASGALAQIRTADAWTGPMVFHQFQLESGAIVPVNVRNTPDWTAVTADSLRTFASGNAKAIEEGTAVLPEPWWASYSSPALVPPPWLTEVPQGDAIVRGTCAGCHAQSASGFHVAPTAKGDRQASSFLVAPSRERDELRRRVEWMQLALVRPD
;
A
#
# COMPACT_ATOMS: atom_id res chain seq x y z
N MET A 1 -51.77 -61.37 10.11
CA MET A 1 -51.94 -59.91 10.20
C MET A 1 -51.48 -59.46 11.58
N ASN A 2 -50.41 -58.66 11.60
CA ASN A 2 -49.95 -57.69 12.63
C ASN A 2 -49.77 -58.22 14.08
N ALA A 3 -48.58 -58.65 14.50
CA ALA A 3 -47.35 -57.90 14.79
C ALA A 3 -47.48 -56.91 15.99
N HIS A 4 -47.05 -57.38 17.16
CA HIS A 4 -46.69 -56.59 18.33
C HIS A 4 -45.36 -55.83 18.08
N PRO A 5 -45.23 -54.53 18.43
CA PRO A 5 -43.94 -53.88 18.42
C PRO A 5 -43.25 -53.98 19.79
N SER A 6 -42.03 -54.50 19.73
CA SER A 6 -41.00 -54.58 20.75
C SER A 6 -40.43 -53.18 21.08
N MET A 7 -40.15 -52.95 22.37
CA MET A 7 -39.43 -51.79 22.89
C MET A 7 -37.98 -51.76 22.37
N PHE A 8 -37.65 -50.78 21.54
CA PHE A 8 -36.27 -50.34 21.34
C PHE A 8 -36.01 -49.08 22.18
N LYS A 9 -35.19 -49.22 23.22
CA LYS A 9 -34.61 -48.09 23.96
C LYS A 9 -33.70 -47.31 23.02
N ARG A 10 -34.08 -46.07 22.70
CA ARG A 10 -33.20 -45.09 22.05
C ARG A 10 -32.17 -44.60 23.08
N VAL A 11 -30.92 -44.96 22.86
CA VAL A 11 -29.76 -44.31 23.50
C VAL A 11 -29.62 -42.93 22.83
N LEU A 12 -29.82 -41.86 23.59
CA LEU A 12 -29.47 -40.50 23.18
C LEU A 12 -27.93 -40.43 23.07
N PRO A 13 -27.35 -39.97 21.96
CA PRO A 13 -25.96 -39.56 21.98
C PRO A 13 -25.88 -38.23 22.75
N PHE A 14 -25.12 -38.24 23.85
CA PHE A 14 -24.62 -37.03 24.47
C PHE A 14 -23.82 -36.26 23.41
N ALA A 15 -24.41 -35.21 22.84
CA ALA A 15 -23.66 -34.21 22.12
C ALA A 15 -22.81 -33.46 23.17
N LEU A 16 -21.55 -33.88 23.33
CA LEU A 16 -20.53 -33.02 23.90
C LEU A 16 -20.44 -31.81 22.97
N GLY A 17 -21.13 -30.73 23.33
CA GLY A 17 -20.85 -29.42 22.80
C GLY A 17 -19.45 -29.04 23.22
N PHE A 18 -18.47 -29.34 22.37
CA PHE A 18 -17.24 -28.58 22.34
C PHE A 18 -17.64 -27.14 22.01
N LEU A 19 -17.82 -26.33 23.05
CA LEU A 19 -17.68 -24.90 22.94
C LEU A 19 -16.29 -24.68 22.35
N ALA A 20 -16.25 -24.43 21.03
CA ALA A 20 -15.09 -23.87 20.39
C ALA A 20 -14.84 -22.56 21.13
N VAL A 21 -13.88 -22.59 22.06
CA VAL A 21 -13.23 -21.40 22.57
C VAL A 21 -12.52 -20.81 21.36
N ALA A 22 -13.27 -20.04 20.59
CA ALA A 22 -12.67 -19.13 19.64
C ALA A 22 -11.75 -18.26 20.49
N CYS A 23 -10.43 -18.42 20.31
CA CYS A 23 -9.45 -17.44 20.77
C CYS A 23 -9.82 -16.11 20.10
N ARG A 24 -10.75 -15.37 20.69
CA ARG A 24 -11.00 -13.98 20.38
C ARG A 24 -9.82 -13.24 20.98
N TRP A 25 -8.85 -12.94 20.15
CA TRP A 25 -8.02 -11.77 20.36
C TRP A 25 -8.93 -10.56 20.17
N GLU A 26 -9.74 -10.25 21.18
CA GLU A 26 -9.87 -8.85 21.55
C GLU A 26 -8.47 -8.51 22.06
N THR A 27 -7.76 -7.65 21.35
CA THR A 27 -6.83 -6.79 22.07
C THR A 27 -7.62 -6.26 23.26
N ASP A 28 -7.13 -6.47 24.48
CA ASP A 28 -7.73 -5.89 25.69
C ASP A 28 -7.49 -4.37 25.63
N LEU A 29 -8.09 -3.73 24.64
CA LEU A 29 -8.16 -2.30 24.52
C LEU A 29 -8.81 -1.80 25.80
N PRO A 30 -8.19 -0.81 26.47
CA PRO A 30 -8.81 -0.09 27.57
C PRO A 30 -10.24 0.35 27.20
N SER A 31 -11.16 0.33 28.18
CA SER A 31 -12.58 0.57 27.93
C SER A 31 -12.87 1.97 27.36
N ASP A 32 -12.04 2.95 27.72
CA ASP A 32 -12.02 4.29 27.15
C ASP A 32 -11.57 4.29 25.68
N ALA A 33 -10.56 3.51 25.30
CA ALA A 33 -10.15 3.35 23.90
C ALA A 33 -11.27 2.71 23.06
N LYS A 34 -11.90 1.64 23.57
CA LYS A 34 -13.01 0.96 22.88
C LYS A 34 -14.22 1.88 22.65
N ALA A 35 -14.42 2.90 23.50
CA ALA A 35 -15.52 3.84 23.39
C ALA A 35 -15.35 4.86 22.25
N ILE A 36 -14.13 5.03 21.72
CA ILE A 36 -13.85 5.95 20.62
C ILE A 36 -14.37 5.37 19.31
N HIS A 37 -15.29 6.09 18.67
CA HIS A 37 -15.87 5.67 17.39
C HIS A 37 -15.03 6.17 16.21
N VAL A 38 -14.22 5.28 15.63
CA VAL A 38 -13.46 5.53 14.40
C VAL A 38 -14.31 5.16 13.19
N GLN A 39 -14.35 6.02 12.17
CA GLN A 39 -14.97 5.79 10.86
C GLN A 39 -13.91 5.41 9.82
N PRO A 40 -13.66 4.11 9.55
CA PRO A 40 -12.49 3.69 8.78
C PRO A 40 -12.49 4.24 7.33
N ASN A 41 -13.67 4.41 6.74
CA ASN A 41 -13.86 4.94 5.39
C ASN A 41 -13.68 6.46 5.27
N ARG A 42 -13.52 7.16 6.39
CA ARG A 42 -13.28 8.62 6.46
C ARG A 42 -11.95 8.96 7.11
N GLU A 43 -11.39 8.07 7.92
CA GLU A 43 -10.22 8.36 8.76
C GLU A 43 -8.99 7.52 8.39
N LEU A 44 -9.17 6.33 7.76
CA LEU A 44 -8.09 5.36 7.52
C LEU A 44 -7.89 4.99 6.05
N LEU A 45 -8.99 4.68 5.34
CA LEU A 45 -8.99 4.26 3.94
C LEU A 45 -10.16 4.94 3.22
N ILE A 46 -9.88 6.06 2.57
CA ILE A 46 -10.89 6.88 1.89
C ILE A 46 -10.91 6.49 0.41
N THR A 47 -11.98 5.83 0.00
CA THR A 47 -12.21 5.36 -1.38
C THR A 47 -13.53 5.86 -1.99
N ALA A 48 -14.17 6.82 -1.31
CA ALA A 48 -15.48 7.35 -1.71
C ALA A 48 -15.44 7.87 -3.17
N PRO A 49 -16.36 7.44 -4.06
CA PRO A 49 -16.29 7.76 -5.49
C PRO A 49 -16.28 9.26 -5.82
N ASP A 50 -17.00 10.07 -5.05
CA ASP A 50 -17.05 11.53 -5.17
C ASP A 50 -15.71 12.20 -4.83
N ILE A 51 -14.88 11.56 -4.00
CA ILE A 51 -13.52 12.01 -3.70
C ILE A 51 -12.54 11.52 -4.78
N VAL A 52 -12.51 10.21 -5.05
CA VAL A 52 -11.45 9.60 -5.88
C VAL A 52 -11.69 9.71 -7.39
N SER A 53 -12.91 10.05 -7.81
CA SER A 53 -13.25 10.30 -9.22
C SER A 53 -13.86 11.69 -9.47
N GLY A 54 -13.95 12.54 -8.44
CA GLY A 54 -14.49 13.90 -8.55
C GLY A 54 -13.43 14.97 -8.85
N PRO A 55 -13.82 16.25 -8.79
CA PRO A 55 -12.94 17.41 -9.04
C PRO A 55 -11.65 17.39 -8.21
N LEU A 56 -11.72 16.92 -6.96
CA LEU A 56 -10.55 16.84 -6.08
C LEU A 56 -9.42 15.96 -6.63
N ALA A 57 -9.75 14.92 -7.41
CA ALA A 57 -8.80 13.97 -7.97
C ALA A 57 -8.45 14.25 -9.45
N SER A 58 -8.98 15.31 -10.05
CA SER A 58 -8.86 15.59 -11.48
C SER A 58 -7.51 16.21 -11.84
N ASN A 59 -6.70 15.52 -12.66
CA ASN A 59 -5.45 16.09 -13.20
C ASN A 59 -5.72 17.32 -14.08
N ARG A 60 -6.85 17.32 -14.81
CA ARG A 60 -7.25 18.41 -15.71
C ARG A 60 -7.54 19.70 -14.95
N GLU A 61 -8.25 19.57 -13.83
CA GLU A 61 -8.63 20.71 -12.98
C GLU A 61 -7.55 21.04 -11.95
N SER A 62 -6.44 20.29 -11.94
CA SER A 62 -5.39 20.38 -10.93
C SER A 62 -5.94 20.23 -9.51
N GLY A 63 -6.85 19.26 -9.32
CA GLY A 63 -7.45 18.99 -8.02
C GLY A 63 -6.39 18.65 -6.96
N PRO A 64 -6.60 19.02 -5.69
CA PRO A 64 -5.60 18.87 -4.61
C PRO A 64 -5.20 17.42 -4.30
N LEU A 65 -6.02 16.44 -4.69
CA LEU A 65 -5.71 15.01 -4.55
C LEU A 65 -5.29 14.36 -5.88
N SER A 66 -5.12 15.16 -6.94
CA SER A 66 -4.72 14.68 -8.26
C SER A 66 -3.25 14.29 -8.30
N PHE A 67 -2.89 13.38 -9.22
CA PHE A 67 -1.49 13.00 -9.44
C PHE A 67 -0.66 14.21 -9.88
N ARG A 68 -1.23 15.06 -10.75
CA ARG A 68 -0.63 16.32 -11.18
C ARG A 68 -0.24 17.20 -10.00
N HIS A 69 -1.17 17.45 -9.07
CA HIS A 69 -0.91 18.29 -7.91
C HIS A 69 0.14 17.68 -7.00
N ALA A 70 -0.01 16.40 -6.67
CA ALA A 70 0.89 15.69 -5.76
C ALA A 70 2.34 15.62 -6.29
N VAL A 71 2.53 15.40 -7.59
CA VAL A 71 3.86 15.43 -8.23
C VAL A 71 4.36 16.87 -8.39
N GLY A 72 3.48 17.83 -8.71
CA GLY A 72 3.83 19.24 -8.86
C GLY A 72 4.24 19.93 -7.55
N ALA A 73 3.83 19.39 -6.40
CA ALA A 73 4.25 19.85 -5.08
C ALA A 73 5.67 19.39 -4.69
N LEU A 74 6.26 18.44 -5.44
CA LEU A 74 7.61 17.95 -5.17
C LEU A 74 8.65 18.94 -5.73
N PRO A 75 9.79 19.13 -5.04
CA PRO A 75 10.87 20.00 -5.51
C PRO A 75 11.70 19.30 -6.60
N LEU A 76 11.07 18.98 -7.72
CA LEU A 76 11.66 18.24 -8.84
C LEU A 76 12.42 19.17 -9.79
N ALA A 77 13.49 18.66 -10.38
CA ALA A 77 14.12 19.26 -11.54
C ALA A 77 13.19 19.19 -12.76
N GLU A 78 13.48 19.99 -13.78
CA GLU A 78 12.80 19.90 -15.08
C GLU A 78 12.90 18.47 -15.64
N ASP A 79 11.81 17.99 -16.23
CA ASP A 79 11.67 16.64 -16.81
C ASP A 79 11.93 15.45 -15.86
N ALA A 80 12.07 15.66 -14.54
CA ALA A 80 12.35 14.59 -13.59
C ALA A 80 11.29 13.46 -13.60
N THR A 81 10.03 13.80 -13.89
CA THR A 81 8.96 12.79 -14.07
C THR A 81 9.21 11.90 -15.29
N LEU A 82 9.69 12.45 -16.40
CA LEU A 82 10.02 11.63 -17.56
C LEU A 82 11.28 10.78 -17.28
N ALA A 83 12.30 11.39 -16.67
CA ALA A 83 13.51 10.67 -16.28
C ALA A 83 13.21 9.50 -15.32
N TRP A 84 12.21 9.65 -14.44
CA TRP A 84 11.71 8.57 -13.59
C TRP A 84 11.13 7.41 -14.40
N LEU A 85 10.26 7.69 -15.38
CA LEU A 85 9.69 6.67 -16.26
C LEU A 85 10.79 5.93 -17.04
N ASP A 86 11.76 6.66 -17.60
CA ASP A 86 12.89 6.11 -18.33
C ASP A 86 13.81 5.25 -17.42
N ALA A 87 14.01 5.65 -16.15
CA ALA A 87 14.74 4.88 -15.16
C ALA A 87 14.00 3.60 -14.75
N TRP A 88 12.67 3.67 -14.63
CA TRP A 88 11.86 2.50 -14.31
C TRP A 88 11.86 1.47 -15.44
N SER A 89 11.67 1.90 -16.71
CA SER A 89 11.74 0.99 -17.86
C SER A 89 13.09 0.27 -17.93
N ARG A 90 14.20 1.00 -17.75
CA ARG A 90 15.54 0.39 -17.67
C ARG A 90 15.64 -0.64 -16.56
N ARG A 91 15.18 -0.32 -15.35
CA ARG A 91 15.21 -1.26 -14.21
C ARG A 91 14.44 -2.53 -14.52
N LEU A 92 13.25 -2.41 -15.12
CA LEU A 92 12.47 -3.58 -15.54
C LEU A 92 13.27 -4.46 -16.52
N ALA A 93 13.92 -3.86 -17.51
CA ALA A 93 14.75 -4.61 -18.46
C ALA A 93 15.96 -5.28 -17.82
N GLU A 94 16.67 -4.59 -16.92
CA GLU A 94 17.82 -5.12 -16.16
C GLU A 94 17.43 -6.30 -15.27
N GLU A 95 16.22 -6.30 -14.73
CA GLU A 95 15.64 -7.40 -13.94
C GLU A 95 15.05 -8.54 -14.80
N GLY A 96 15.31 -8.53 -16.11
CA GLY A 96 14.83 -9.56 -17.05
C GLY A 96 13.37 -9.43 -17.47
N ASN A 97 12.70 -8.31 -17.13
CA ASN A 97 11.32 -8.01 -17.51
C ASN A 97 11.25 -7.20 -18.82
N THR A 98 12.05 -7.53 -19.84
CA THR A 98 12.18 -6.74 -21.08
C THR A 98 10.86 -6.50 -21.80
N GLU A 99 9.97 -7.49 -21.89
CA GLU A 99 8.67 -7.30 -22.54
C GLU A 99 7.77 -6.34 -21.76
N ARG A 100 7.84 -6.37 -20.42
CA ARG A 100 7.12 -5.42 -19.58
C ARG A 100 7.67 -4.01 -19.75
N ALA A 101 9.00 -3.84 -19.79
CA ALA A 101 9.63 -2.56 -20.09
C ALA A 101 9.17 -2.00 -21.44
N ARG A 102 9.13 -2.85 -22.48
CA ARG A 102 8.62 -2.47 -23.81
C ARG A 102 7.17 -2.00 -23.77
N VAL A 103 6.28 -2.74 -23.09
CA VAL A 103 4.87 -2.36 -22.94
C VAL A 103 4.71 -1.07 -22.13
N PHE A 104 5.51 -0.90 -21.07
CA PHE A 104 5.55 0.32 -20.28
C PHE A 104 5.91 1.53 -21.15
N ASP A 105 6.98 1.43 -21.94
CA ASP A 105 7.40 2.53 -22.82
C ASP A 105 6.37 2.83 -23.90
N GLU A 106 5.83 1.81 -24.57
CA GLU A 106 4.87 1.98 -25.67
C GLU A 106 3.53 2.54 -25.17
N LYS A 107 2.98 1.95 -24.09
CA LYS A 107 1.59 2.19 -23.70
C LYS A 107 1.43 3.25 -22.61
N LEU A 108 2.45 3.52 -21.82
CA LEU A 108 2.46 4.58 -20.81
C LEU A 108 3.30 5.78 -21.30
N THR A 109 4.62 5.63 -21.39
CA THR A 109 5.53 6.77 -21.63
C THR A 109 5.27 7.44 -22.98
N CYS A 110 5.30 6.68 -24.07
CA CYS A 110 5.11 7.19 -25.42
C CYS A 110 3.72 7.80 -25.61
N ARG A 111 2.67 7.13 -25.11
CA ARG A 111 1.32 7.66 -25.18
C ARG A 111 1.20 9.03 -24.49
N TRP A 112 1.82 9.17 -23.32
CA TRP A 112 1.78 10.43 -22.58
C TRP A 112 2.59 11.52 -23.29
N LEU A 113 3.76 11.19 -23.85
CA LEU A 113 4.52 12.10 -24.70
C LEU A 113 3.71 12.57 -25.93
N ARG A 114 2.95 11.67 -26.56
CA ARG A 114 2.10 11.99 -27.72
C ARG A 114 0.84 12.79 -27.37
N ALA A 115 0.46 12.88 -26.10
CA ALA A 115 -0.61 13.77 -25.66
C ALA A 115 -0.21 15.26 -25.81
N THR A 116 1.10 15.55 -25.78
CA THR A 116 1.65 16.87 -26.03
C THR A 116 1.97 17.03 -27.52
N ALA A 117 1.07 17.66 -28.29
CA ALA A 117 1.20 17.77 -29.75
C ALA A 117 2.52 18.43 -30.22
N THR A 118 3.06 19.37 -29.44
CA THR A 118 4.32 20.08 -29.73
C THR A 118 5.56 19.19 -29.60
N ASN A 119 5.45 17.98 -29.03
CA ASN A 119 6.57 17.04 -29.00
C ASN A 119 6.92 16.48 -30.39
N HIS A 120 5.99 16.52 -31.35
CA HIS A 120 6.18 16.00 -32.70
C HIS A 120 6.78 14.57 -32.75
N CYS A 121 6.32 13.70 -31.84
CA CYS A 121 6.75 12.30 -31.76
C CYS A 121 6.21 11.45 -32.92
N ASP A 122 6.99 10.47 -33.37
CA ASP A 122 6.51 9.37 -34.21
C ASP A 122 5.58 8.41 -33.42
N GLU A 123 5.04 7.38 -34.10
CA GLU A 123 4.06 6.48 -33.50
C GLU A 123 4.60 5.71 -32.28
N SER A 124 5.89 5.34 -32.32
CA SER A 124 6.62 4.58 -31.30
C SER A 124 7.39 5.45 -30.30
N CYS A 125 7.37 6.78 -30.47
CA CYS A 125 8.21 7.74 -29.76
C CYS A 125 9.71 7.42 -29.78
N THR A 126 10.16 6.76 -30.84
CA THR A 126 11.57 6.51 -31.12
C THR A 126 12.27 7.79 -31.58
N SER A 127 11.51 8.72 -32.16
CA SER A 127 11.92 10.07 -32.49
C SER A 127 10.86 11.07 -32.03
N CYS A 128 11.29 12.12 -31.34
CA CYS A 128 10.49 13.29 -30.96
C CYS A 128 11.35 14.55 -31.09
N GLU A 129 10.75 15.69 -31.45
CA GLU A 129 11.45 16.98 -31.47
C GLU A 129 11.72 17.50 -30.05
N SER A 130 10.73 17.33 -29.16
CA SER A 130 10.85 17.58 -27.72
C SER A 130 10.19 16.46 -26.93
N ARG A 131 10.45 16.37 -25.62
CA ARG A 131 9.91 15.29 -24.77
C ARG A 131 9.31 15.84 -23.48
N HIS A 132 8.22 16.59 -23.59
CA HIS A 132 7.51 17.14 -22.43
C HIS A 132 6.23 16.37 -22.10
N LEU A 133 6.04 16.04 -20.81
CA LEU A 133 4.84 15.38 -20.32
C LEU A 133 3.76 16.40 -19.94
N ALA A 134 2.60 16.35 -20.59
CA ALA A 134 1.45 17.17 -20.21
C ALA A 134 0.82 16.63 -18.92
N MET A 135 1.13 17.24 -17.77
CA MET A 135 0.70 16.75 -16.46
C MET A 135 -0.81 16.76 -16.23
N ASP A 136 -1.55 17.64 -16.92
CA ASP A 136 -3.02 17.66 -16.94
C ASP A 136 -3.62 16.43 -17.65
N ALA A 137 -2.84 15.78 -18.50
CA ALA A 137 -3.16 14.51 -19.17
C ALA A 137 -2.48 13.29 -18.53
N ALA A 138 -1.90 13.42 -17.32
CA ALA A 138 -1.26 12.31 -16.64
C ALA A 138 -2.21 11.10 -16.51
N PRO A 139 -1.78 9.88 -16.87
CA PRO A 139 -2.67 8.72 -16.97
C PRO A 139 -2.92 8.04 -15.60
N PHE A 140 -2.82 8.78 -14.50
CA PHE A 140 -2.95 8.26 -13.14
C PHE A 140 -4.18 8.86 -12.46
N ARG A 141 -5.09 8.00 -11.97
CA ARG A 141 -6.29 8.40 -11.24
C ARG A 141 -6.21 7.98 -9.78
N LEU A 142 -6.58 8.89 -8.87
CA LEU A 142 -6.68 8.57 -7.45
C LEU A 142 -7.61 7.36 -7.24
N THR A 143 -7.22 6.49 -6.35
CA THR A 143 -7.93 5.25 -5.99
C THR A 143 -8.17 5.19 -4.49
N ALA A 144 -7.26 5.75 -3.68
CA ALA A 144 -7.47 5.92 -2.25
C ALA A 144 -6.60 7.05 -1.67
N VAL A 145 -7.10 7.65 -0.59
CA VAL A 145 -6.27 8.34 0.41
C VAL A 145 -6.16 7.44 1.63
N VAL A 146 -4.94 7.22 2.13
CA VAL A 146 -4.70 6.27 3.22
C VAL A 146 -3.94 6.96 4.35
N ASN A 147 -4.44 6.77 5.57
CA ASN A 147 -3.75 7.12 6.79
C ASN A 147 -3.08 5.88 7.39
N ARG A 148 -1.80 6.02 7.75
CA ARG A 148 -0.97 5.01 8.40
C ARG A 148 -0.22 5.59 9.60
N THR A 149 -0.92 6.22 10.54
CA THR A 149 -0.35 6.62 11.83
C THR A 149 0.19 5.42 12.63
N ASP A 150 -0.25 4.20 12.32
CA ASP A 150 0.31 2.95 12.85
C ASP A 150 1.77 2.70 12.45
N LEU A 151 2.27 3.40 11.44
CA LEU A 151 3.66 3.29 11.02
C LEU A 151 4.61 4.23 11.78
N SER A 152 4.10 4.98 12.77
CA SER A 152 4.90 5.82 13.67
C SER A 152 5.91 5.05 14.52
N VAL A 153 5.66 3.75 14.77
CA VAL A 153 6.57 2.88 15.55
C VAL A 153 7.69 2.26 14.72
N MET A 154 7.75 2.55 13.42
CA MET A 154 8.80 2.00 12.56
C MET A 154 10.11 2.76 12.78
N PRO A 155 11.20 2.09 13.19
CA PRO A 155 12.40 2.74 13.72
C PRO A 155 13.22 3.55 12.69
N ASP A 156 13.02 3.31 11.41
CA ASP A 156 13.75 3.92 10.29
C ASP A 156 12.87 4.81 9.41
N ARG A 157 11.63 5.09 9.83
CA ARG A 157 10.75 6.02 9.12
C ARG A 157 10.86 7.39 9.77
N ALA A 158 11.20 8.38 8.95
CA ALA A 158 11.59 9.72 9.37
C ALA A 158 10.50 10.55 10.09
N ALA A 159 9.30 10.01 10.31
CA ALA A 159 8.19 10.73 10.92
C ALA A 159 7.54 9.93 12.04
N GLU A 160 7.69 10.45 13.26
CA GLU A 160 6.98 10.00 14.46
C GLU A 160 5.45 10.06 14.30
N GLY A 161 4.92 10.80 13.32
CA GLY A 161 3.49 10.86 13.01
C GLY A 161 2.96 9.70 12.17
N GLY A 162 3.84 8.87 11.60
CA GLY A 162 3.48 7.82 10.64
C GLY A 162 3.46 8.32 9.20
N GLU A 163 2.53 7.81 8.39
CA GLU A 163 2.48 8.11 6.94
C GLU A 163 1.07 8.48 6.43
N GLY A 164 1.02 9.49 5.57
CA GLY A 164 -0.12 9.76 4.69
C GLY A 164 0.17 9.25 3.29
N ARG A 165 -0.81 8.67 2.59
CA ARG A 165 -0.59 8.12 1.24
C ARG A 165 -1.65 8.54 0.26
N LEU A 166 -1.20 8.84 -0.96
CA LEU A 166 -2.05 8.98 -2.13
C LEU A 166 -1.78 7.79 -3.05
N LEU A 167 -2.81 6.98 -3.29
CA LEU A 167 -2.75 5.80 -4.14
C LEU A 167 -3.39 6.09 -5.48
N PHE A 168 -2.65 5.90 -6.57
CA PHE A 168 -3.10 6.12 -7.94
C PHE A 168 -3.08 4.83 -8.73
N ALA A 169 -4.12 4.61 -9.52
CA ALA A 169 -4.15 3.57 -10.54
C ALA A 169 -3.73 4.15 -11.88
N LEU A 170 -2.91 3.42 -12.63
CA LEU A 170 -2.70 3.71 -14.05
C LEU A 170 -4.02 3.51 -14.80
N THR A 171 -4.27 4.34 -15.80
CA THR A 171 -5.41 4.24 -16.70
C THR A 171 -4.95 3.92 -18.10
N ASP A 172 -5.83 3.32 -18.89
CA ASP A 172 -5.64 3.16 -20.33
C ASP A 172 -5.88 4.48 -21.09
N GLY A 173 -5.56 5.63 -20.47
CA GLY A 173 -5.82 7.00 -20.93
C GLY A 173 -7.27 7.30 -21.32
N ALA A 174 -8.20 6.39 -21.02
CA ALA A 174 -9.62 6.66 -20.83
C ALA A 174 -9.94 6.52 -19.33
N SER A 175 -11.20 6.26 -18.97
CA SER A 175 -11.63 6.19 -17.58
C SER A 175 -11.34 4.84 -16.88
N SER A 176 -10.76 3.88 -17.59
CA SER A 176 -10.56 2.50 -17.11
C SER A 176 -9.20 2.36 -16.44
N ALA A 177 -9.21 1.85 -15.21
CA ALA A 177 -7.99 1.54 -14.49
C ALA A 177 -7.38 0.22 -15.00
N LEU A 178 -6.05 0.17 -15.02
CA LEU A 178 -5.23 -0.99 -15.29
C LEU A 178 -4.75 -1.61 -13.97
N PRO A 179 -4.34 -2.89 -13.93
CA PRO A 179 -3.82 -3.53 -12.72
C PRO A 179 -2.37 -3.07 -12.46
N PHE A 180 -2.23 -1.78 -12.22
CA PHE A 180 -0.98 -1.09 -12.00
C PHE A 180 -1.25 0.07 -11.06
N ALA A 181 -0.48 0.17 -9.98
CA ALA A 181 -0.62 1.24 -8.99
C ALA A 181 0.69 1.97 -8.72
N VAL A 182 0.57 3.26 -8.39
CA VAL A 182 1.62 4.13 -7.86
C VAL A 182 1.14 4.67 -6.52
N ILE A 183 1.98 4.59 -5.49
CA ILE A 183 1.73 5.13 -4.17
C ILE A 183 2.74 6.24 -3.91
N LEU A 184 2.25 7.44 -3.62
CA LEU A 184 3.08 8.50 -3.03
C LEU A 184 2.90 8.42 -1.52
N GLU A 185 3.98 8.10 -0.80
CA GLU A 185 3.98 7.93 0.65
C GLU A 185 4.71 9.10 1.30
N TYR A 186 3.99 9.87 2.11
CA TYR A 186 4.48 11.09 2.76
C TYR A 186 4.69 10.84 4.25
N ALA A 187 5.82 11.31 4.76
CA ALA A 187 6.12 11.34 6.18
C ALA A 187 5.24 12.40 6.85
N GLN A 188 4.61 12.04 7.98
CA GLN A 188 3.77 12.94 8.75
C GLN A 188 4.58 13.58 9.90
N ALA A 189 5.22 14.72 9.62
CA ALA A 189 6.03 15.41 10.63
C ALA A 189 5.19 15.86 11.84
N GLY A 190 5.69 15.61 13.06
CA GLY A 190 4.93 15.76 14.31
C GLY A 190 4.73 14.40 14.99
N SER A 191 3.97 14.36 16.08
CA SER A 191 3.77 13.13 16.85
C SER A 191 2.65 12.24 16.28
N ALA A 192 2.72 10.94 16.56
CA ALA A 192 1.66 9.98 16.21
C ALA A 192 0.29 10.42 16.73
N ARG A 193 0.26 10.99 17.94
CA ARG A 193 -0.95 11.46 18.58
C ARG A 193 -1.56 12.64 17.84
N GLU A 194 -0.76 13.67 17.54
CA GLU A 194 -1.23 14.86 16.81
C GLU A 194 -1.87 14.48 15.47
N TRP A 195 -1.21 13.58 14.71
CA TRP A 195 -1.76 13.11 13.45
C TRP A 195 -3.01 12.25 13.64
N THR A 196 -3.02 11.39 14.65
CA THR A 196 -4.20 10.59 14.98
C THR A 196 -5.39 11.49 15.32
N GLU A 197 -5.21 12.55 16.12
CA GLU A 197 -6.26 13.52 16.44
C GLU A 197 -6.78 14.26 15.20
N ARG A 198 -5.88 14.69 14.30
CA ARG A 198 -6.26 15.35 13.03
C ARG A 198 -7.06 14.43 12.11
N TRP A 199 -6.62 13.19 11.93
CA TRP A 199 -7.35 12.21 11.13
C TRP A 199 -8.68 11.83 11.78
N HIS A 200 -8.74 11.74 13.11
CA HIS A 200 -9.97 11.44 13.82
C HIS A 200 -11.01 12.56 13.68
N ALA A 201 -10.58 13.82 13.78
CA ALA A 201 -11.45 14.98 13.58
C ALA A 201 -12.13 14.98 12.20
N LEU A 202 -11.45 14.45 11.17
CA LEU A 202 -12.01 14.31 9.82
C LEU A 202 -13.27 13.42 9.78
N GLY A 203 -13.34 12.41 10.66
CA GLY A 203 -14.50 11.51 10.78
C GLY A 203 -15.82 12.27 10.99
N SER A 204 -15.78 13.35 11.79
CA SER A 204 -16.95 14.17 12.13
C SER A 204 -17.10 15.46 11.32
N ALA A 205 -16.19 15.73 10.38
CA ALA A 205 -16.21 16.95 9.58
C ALA A 205 -17.51 17.09 8.76
N LEU A 206 -18.19 18.23 8.93
CA LEU A 206 -19.40 18.57 8.17
C LEU A 206 -19.09 18.75 6.67
N ASP A 207 -18.05 19.52 6.36
CA ASP A 207 -17.49 19.62 5.01
C ASP A 207 -16.26 18.71 4.89
N PHE A 208 -16.54 17.42 4.70
CA PHE A 208 -15.51 16.40 4.58
C PHE A 208 -14.55 16.63 3.41
N PRO A 209 -15.00 16.95 2.18
CA PRO A 209 -14.10 17.25 1.07
C PRO A 209 -13.11 18.39 1.37
N ALA A 210 -13.57 19.49 1.98
CA ALA A 210 -12.69 20.60 2.33
C ALA A 210 -11.73 20.24 3.47
N ALA A 211 -12.20 19.55 4.51
CA ALA A 211 -11.37 19.12 5.63
C ALA A 211 -10.30 18.10 5.20
N LEU A 212 -10.63 17.16 4.33
CA LEU A 212 -9.69 16.20 3.75
C LEU A 212 -8.63 16.91 2.92
N THR A 213 -9.03 17.86 2.09
CA THR A 213 -8.11 18.68 1.30
C THR A 213 -7.14 19.41 2.22
N ALA A 214 -7.65 20.16 3.20
CA ALA A 214 -6.82 20.91 4.14
C ALA A 214 -5.82 20.00 4.88
N LEU A 215 -6.25 18.81 5.32
CA LEU A 215 -5.38 17.86 6.01
C LEU A 215 -4.30 17.30 5.07
N THR A 216 -4.66 16.89 3.86
CA THR A 216 -3.71 16.31 2.89
C THR A 216 -2.67 17.31 2.40
N GLU A 217 -3.06 18.57 2.19
CA GLU A 217 -2.13 19.65 1.85
C GLU A 217 -1.01 19.82 2.88
N THR A 218 -1.28 19.57 4.17
CA THR A 218 -0.24 19.73 5.21
C THR A 218 0.97 18.82 5.02
N PHE A 219 0.80 17.62 4.44
CA PHE A 219 1.91 16.72 4.15
C PHE A 219 2.31 16.72 2.67
N VAL A 220 1.39 16.96 1.74
CA VAL A 220 1.73 17.07 0.30
C VAL A 220 2.56 18.32 0.03
N ALA A 221 2.13 19.49 0.49
CA ALA A 221 2.81 20.76 0.24
C ALA A 221 4.13 20.91 1.03
N SER A 222 4.31 20.15 2.11
CA SER A 222 5.57 20.13 2.86
C SER A 222 6.75 19.53 2.07
N GLY A 223 6.46 18.81 0.97
CA GLY A 223 7.47 18.07 0.22
C GLY A 223 8.05 16.88 0.98
N ALA A 224 7.44 16.47 2.11
CA ALA A 224 7.88 15.34 2.95
C ALA A 224 7.60 13.96 2.31
N LEU A 225 7.81 13.83 1.00
CA LEU A 225 7.74 12.55 0.31
C LEU A 225 8.82 11.62 0.87
N ALA A 226 8.40 10.55 1.52
CA ALA A 226 9.31 9.54 2.05
C ALA A 226 9.74 8.55 0.97
N GLN A 227 8.79 8.11 0.14
CA GLN A 227 9.03 7.13 -0.90
C GLN A 227 7.89 7.09 -1.92
N ILE A 228 8.20 6.59 -3.10
CA ILE A 228 7.22 6.19 -4.12
C ILE A 228 7.29 4.68 -4.25
N ARG A 229 6.14 4.01 -4.20
CA ARG A 229 6.04 2.57 -4.42
C ARG A 229 5.15 2.27 -5.60
N THR A 230 5.50 1.22 -6.32
CA THR A 230 4.74 0.79 -7.50
C THR A 230 4.35 -0.67 -7.37
N ALA A 231 3.26 -1.04 -8.03
CA ALA A 231 2.78 -2.41 -8.11
C ALA A 231 2.27 -2.65 -9.54
N ASP A 232 3.06 -3.32 -10.37
CA ASP A 232 2.76 -3.59 -11.78
C ASP A 232 2.38 -5.06 -11.99
N ALA A 233 1.11 -5.31 -12.30
CA ALA A 233 0.58 -6.60 -12.70
C ALA A 233 -0.06 -6.55 -14.10
N TRP A 234 0.32 -5.60 -14.95
CA TRP A 234 -0.30 -5.38 -16.26
C TRP A 234 -0.02 -6.51 -17.24
N THR A 235 1.24 -6.94 -17.34
CA THR A 235 1.71 -7.89 -18.35
C THR A 235 2.17 -9.23 -17.77
N GLY A 236 1.92 -9.47 -16.49
CA GLY A 236 2.38 -10.70 -15.82
C GLY A 236 2.23 -10.66 -14.30
N PRO A 237 2.92 -11.55 -13.57
CA PRO A 237 2.92 -11.56 -12.11
C PRO A 237 3.32 -10.21 -11.54
N MET A 238 2.65 -9.80 -10.47
CA MET A 238 2.87 -8.48 -9.85
C MET A 238 4.32 -8.28 -9.45
N VAL A 239 4.91 -7.16 -9.85
CA VAL A 239 6.23 -6.70 -9.37
C VAL A 239 6.09 -5.38 -8.65
N PHE A 240 6.85 -5.22 -7.58
CA PHE A 240 6.91 -4.00 -6.79
C PHE A 240 8.29 -3.37 -6.92
N HIS A 241 8.31 -2.05 -7.14
CA HIS A 241 9.52 -1.24 -7.08
C HIS A 241 9.36 -0.11 -6.07
N GLN A 242 10.49 0.39 -5.60
CA GLN A 242 10.58 1.55 -4.74
C GLN A 242 11.47 2.61 -5.37
N PHE A 243 11.07 3.87 -5.22
CA PHE A 243 11.82 5.05 -5.63
C PHE A 243 11.84 6.06 -4.50
N GLN A 244 12.82 6.96 -4.51
CA GLN A 244 12.92 8.08 -3.58
C GLN A 244 13.24 9.37 -4.31
N LEU A 245 12.96 10.49 -3.65
CA LEU A 245 13.39 11.80 -4.12
C LEU A 245 14.83 12.05 -3.65
N GLU A 246 15.73 12.30 -4.59
CA GLU A 246 17.13 12.62 -4.31
C GLU A 246 17.57 13.79 -5.18
N SER A 247 17.91 14.92 -4.55
CA SER A 247 18.42 16.12 -5.23
C SER A 247 17.57 16.58 -6.43
N GLY A 248 16.24 16.50 -6.30
CA GLY A 248 15.29 16.88 -7.35
C GLY A 248 15.02 15.82 -8.42
N ALA A 249 15.60 14.61 -8.30
CA ALA A 249 15.32 13.47 -9.16
C ALA A 249 14.56 12.37 -8.42
N ILE A 250 13.73 11.60 -9.13
CA ILE A 250 13.14 10.37 -8.58
C ILE A 250 14.01 9.21 -9.03
N VAL A 251 14.69 8.57 -8.08
CA VAL A 251 15.68 7.52 -8.35
C VAL A 251 15.22 6.16 -7.83
N PRO A 252 15.51 5.06 -8.55
CA PRO A 252 15.20 3.71 -8.08
C PRO A 252 16.06 3.35 -6.87
N VAL A 253 15.44 2.72 -5.87
CA VAL A 253 16.13 2.15 -4.69
C VAL A 253 15.66 0.73 -4.42
N ASN A 254 16.38 -0.01 -3.58
CA ASN A 254 15.96 -1.35 -3.17
C ASN A 254 14.65 -1.29 -2.37
N VAL A 255 13.84 -2.34 -2.47
CA VAL A 255 12.54 -2.40 -1.81
C VAL A 255 12.75 -2.67 -0.33
N ARG A 256 12.43 -1.66 0.48
CA ARG A 256 12.64 -1.70 1.93
C ARG A 256 12.03 -2.97 2.54
N ASN A 257 12.82 -3.67 3.35
CA ASN A 257 12.42 -4.88 4.08
C ASN A 257 11.99 -6.04 3.16
N THR A 258 12.43 -6.07 1.91
CA THR A 258 12.29 -7.23 1.01
C THR A 258 13.65 -7.89 0.84
N PRO A 259 13.87 -9.11 1.35
CA PRO A 259 15.16 -9.77 1.23
C PRO A 259 15.45 -10.25 -0.20
N ASP A 260 16.66 -9.99 -0.68
CA ASP A 260 17.32 -10.71 -1.74
C ASP A 260 17.85 -12.02 -1.16
N TRP A 261 17.10 -13.10 -1.41
CA TRP A 261 17.45 -14.42 -0.90
C TRP A 261 18.77 -14.98 -1.42
N THR A 262 19.37 -14.36 -2.45
CA THR A 262 20.72 -14.71 -2.92
C THR A 262 21.82 -14.03 -2.10
N ALA A 263 21.51 -12.89 -1.46
CA ALA A 263 22.40 -12.14 -0.58
C ALA A 263 22.25 -12.53 0.91
N VAL A 264 21.22 -13.29 1.27
CA VAL A 264 20.92 -13.72 2.65
C VAL A 264 21.25 -15.19 2.86
N THR A 265 22.01 -15.51 3.92
CA THR A 265 22.25 -16.89 4.35
C THR A 265 21.35 -17.28 5.52
N ALA A 266 21.09 -18.58 5.68
CA ALA A 266 20.32 -19.11 6.81
C ALA A 266 20.90 -18.66 8.17
N ASP A 267 22.23 -18.72 8.34
CA ASP A 267 22.88 -18.34 9.60
C ASP A 267 22.78 -16.85 9.90
N SER A 268 22.93 -16.01 8.86
CA SER A 268 22.75 -14.56 9.00
C SER A 268 21.32 -14.21 9.43
N LEU A 269 20.32 -14.88 8.85
CA LEU A 269 18.93 -14.64 9.18
C LEU A 269 18.54 -15.22 10.55
N ARG A 270 19.09 -16.37 10.96
CA ARG A 270 18.94 -16.90 12.33
C ARG A 270 19.49 -15.94 13.37
N THR A 271 20.68 -15.40 13.12
CA THR A 271 21.31 -14.41 14.00
C THR A 271 20.44 -13.16 14.11
N PHE A 272 19.94 -12.65 12.98
CA PHE A 272 18.99 -11.54 12.96
C PHE A 272 17.73 -11.85 13.75
N ALA A 273 17.11 -13.02 13.52
CA ALA A 273 15.88 -13.43 14.18
C ALA A 273 16.04 -13.50 15.70
N SER A 274 17.11 -14.14 16.18
CA SER A 274 17.40 -14.22 17.62
C SER A 274 17.66 -12.85 18.25
N GLY A 275 18.34 -11.95 17.54
CA GLY A 275 18.61 -10.59 18.03
C GLY A 275 17.39 -9.65 18.00
N ASN A 276 16.38 -9.95 17.17
CA ASN A 276 15.25 -9.07 16.90
C ASN A 276 13.89 -9.73 17.20
N ALA A 277 13.86 -10.78 18.03
CA ALA A 277 12.67 -11.62 18.19
C ALA A 277 11.41 -10.82 18.58
N LYS A 278 11.55 -9.85 19.49
CA LYS A 278 10.48 -8.94 19.91
C LYS A 278 10.02 -8.02 18.77
N ALA A 279 10.97 -7.39 18.07
CA ALA A 279 10.65 -6.52 16.94
C ALA A 279 9.99 -7.29 15.78
N ILE A 280 10.33 -8.57 15.57
CA ILE A 280 9.68 -9.43 14.57
C ILE A 280 8.25 -9.76 15.00
N GLU A 281 8.02 -10.06 16.28
CA GLU A 281 6.70 -10.31 16.85
C GLU A 281 5.79 -9.07 16.72
N GLU A 282 6.35 -7.89 17.00
CA GLU A 282 5.66 -6.60 16.91
C GLU A 282 5.53 -6.08 15.47
N GLY A 283 6.19 -6.71 14.50
CA GLY A 283 6.20 -6.27 13.09
C GLY A 283 7.01 -5.00 12.82
N THR A 284 7.88 -4.60 13.75
CA THR A 284 8.73 -3.41 13.68
C THR A 284 10.17 -3.70 13.25
N ALA A 285 10.53 -4.98 13.10
CA ALA A 285 11.86 -5.39 12.65
C ALA A 285 12.18 -4.88 11.23
N VAL A 286 13.40 -4.36 11.08
CA VAL A 286 13.93 -3.87 9.81
C VAL A 286 15.12 -4.74 9.42
N LEU A 287 15.00 -5.45 8.29
CA LEU A 287 16.10 -6.21 7.73
C LEU A 287 17.27 -5.29 7.35
N PRO A 288 18.53 -5.73 7.49
CA PRO A 288 19.69 -4.97 7.00
C PRO A 288 19.53 -4.53 5.54
N GLU A 289 19.84 -3.27 5.25
CA GLU A 289 19.73 -2.69 3.90
C GLU A 289 20.52 -3.46 2.82
N PRO A 290 21.74 -3.98 3.08
CA PRO A 290 22.45 -4.82 2.11
C PRO A 290 21.72 -6.11 1.72
N TRP A 291 20.69 -6.51 2.46
CA TRP A 291 19.84 -7.64 2.12
C TRP A 291 18.67 -7.25 1.25
N TRP A 292 18.41 -5.97 0.99
CA TRP A 292 17.20 -5.58 0.28
C TRP A 292 17.32 -5.86 -1.23
N ALA A 293 16.29 -6.48 -1.80
CA ALA A 293 16.18 -6.77 -3.22
C ALA A 293 15.78 -5.52 -4.03
N SER A 294 16.14 -5.52 -5.32
CA SER A 294 15.75 -4.44 -6.24
C SER A 294 14.25 -4.42 -6.54
N TYR A 295 13.58 -5.55 -6.42
CA TYR A 295 12.13 -5.66 -6.58
C TYR A 295 11.54 -6.67 -5.59
N SER A 296 10.22 -6.64 -5.46
CA SER A 296 9.47 -7.67 -4.74
C SER A 296 8.37 -8.25 -5.63
N SER A 297 7.94 -9.48 -5.38
CA SER A 297 6.78 -10.06 -6.06
C SER A 297 6.13 -11.12 -5.18
N PRO A 298 4.79 -11.23 -5.13
CA PRO A 298 4.12 -12.34 -4.44
C PRO A 298 4.42 -13.70 -5.07
N ALA A 299 4.95 -13.72 -6.30
CA ALA A 299 5.37 -14.94 -6.99
C ALA A 299 6.77 -15.42 -6.61
N LEU A 300 7.55 -14.62 -5.86
CA LEU A 300 8.86 -15.05 -5.36
C LEU A 300 8.68 -16.10 -4.26
N VAL A 301 9.34 -17.24 -4.43
CA VAL A 301 9.32 -18.33 -3.45
C VAL A 301 10.49 -18.14 -2.50
N PRO A 302 10.25 -18.00 -1.19
CA PRO A 302 11.33 -17.99 -0.20
C PRO A 302 12.14 -19.30 -0.25
N PRO A 303 13.43 -19.27 0.10
CA PRO A 303 14.27 -20.45 0.06
C PRO A 303 13.82 -21.49 1.10
N PRO A 304 13.96 -22.81 0.82
CA PRO A 304 13.46 -23.87 1.72
C PRO A 304 14.03 -23.81 3.14
N TRP A 305 15.29 -23.40 3.28
CA TRP A 305 15.98 -23.28 4.58
C TRP A 305 15.33 -22.27 5.52
N LEU A 306 14.48 -21.35 5.01
CA LEU A 306 13.78 -20.38 5.83
C LEU A 306 12.87 -21.04 6.88
N THR A 307 12.33 -22.22 6.57
CA THR A 307 11.48 -22.99 7.49
C THR A 307 12.22 -23.42 8.77
N GLU A 308 13.56 -23.39 8.76
CA GLU A 308 14.42 -23.70 9.90
C GLU A 308 14.84 -22.45 10.68
N VAL A 309 14.43 -21.26 10.24
CA VAL A 309 14.76 -19.99 10.88
C VAL A 309 13.68 -19.65 11.91
N PRO A 310 14.05 -19.35 13.17
CA PRO A 310 13.10 -18.86 14.17
C PRO A 310 12.30 -17.67 13.62
N GLN A 311 10.97 -17.74 13.74
CA GLN A 311 10.06 -16.69 13.23
C GLN A 311 10.19 -16.41 11.71
N GLY A 312 10.74 -17.33 10.91
CA GLY A 312 10.90 -17.16 9.46
C GLY A 312 9.61 -16.75 8.73
N ASP A 313 8.48 -17.36 9.09
CA ASP A 313 7.18 -16.98 8.55
C ASP A 313 6.75 -15.55 8.92
N ALA A 314 7.11 -15.08 10.11
CA ALA A 314 6.81 -13.70 10.54
C ALA A 314 7.68 -12.69 9.78
N ILE A 315 8.95 -13.02 9.55
CA ILE A 315 9.85 -12.23 8.72
C ILE A 315 9.27 -12.10 7.31
N VAL A 316 8.89 -13.20 6.66
CA VAL A 316 8.27 -13.16 5.32
C VAL A 316 7.00 -12.32 5.31
N ARG A 317 6.15 -12.45 6.32
CA ARG A 317 4.94 -11.61 6.43
C ARG A 317 5.25 -10.12 6.50
N GLY A 318 6.38 -9.71 7.08
CA GLY A 318 6.82 -8.32 7.12
C GLY A 318 7.37 -7.76 5.79
N THR A 319 7.49 -8.60 4.76
CA THR A 319 7.93 -8.19 3.41
C THR A 319 6.76 -7.75 2.54
N CYS A 320 7.03 -7.00 1.47
CA CYS A 320 6.01 -6.66 0.47
C CYS A 320 5.35 -7.92 -0.12
N ALA A 321 6.15 -8.89 -0.58
CA ALA A 321 5.64 -10.16 -1.11
C ALA A 321 4.71 -10.88 -0.11
N GLY A 322 5.10 -11.00 1.16
CA GLY A 322 4.32 -11.71 2.17
C GLY A 322 3.01 -11.03 2.55
N CYS A 323 2.98 -9.70 2.60
CA CYS A 323 1.73 -8.95 2.81
C CYS A 323 0.81 -9.06 1.59
N HIS A 324 1.35 -8.97 0.38
CA HIS A 324 0.55 -8.96 -0.86
C HIS A 324 0.07 -10.37 -1.28
N ALA A 325 0.80 -11.43 -0.92
CA ALA A 325 0.40 -12.83 -1.13
C ALA A 325 -0.88 -13.23 -0.36
N GLN A 326 -1.32 -12.42 0.61
CA GLN A 326 -2.55 -12.64 1.37
C GLN A 326 -3.82 -12.17 0.64
N SER A 327 -3.69 -11.64 -0.58
CA SER A 327 -4.80 -11.20 -1.41
C SER A 327 -4.82 -11.95 -2.75
N ALA A 328 -6.01 -12.29 -3.24
CA ALA A 328 -6.15 -13.08 -4.46
C ALA A 328 -5.60 -12.38 -5.72
N SER A 329 -5.68 -11.04 -5.77
CA SER A 329 -5.15 -10.24 -6.88
C SER A 329 -3.74 -9.71 -6.63
N GLY A 330 -3.16 -9.92 -5.44
CA GLY A 330 -1.96 -9.24 -4.97
C GLY A 330 -2.20 -7.79 -4.53
N PHE A 331 -3.30 -7.12 -4.92
CA PHE A 331 -3.58 -5.74 -4.50
C PHE A 331 -4.36 -5.69 -3.18
N HIS A 332 -3.93 -4.82 -2.26
CA HIS A 332 -4.68 -4.51 -1.05
C HIS A 332 -5.86 -3.58 -1.32
N VAL A 333 -5.63 -2.56 -2.15
CA VAL A 333 -6.67 -1.74 -2.76
C VAL A 333 -6.61 -2.00 -4.27
N ALA A 334 -7.58 -2.72 -4.79
CA ALA A 334 -7.61 -3.15 -6.18
C ALA A 334 -7.84 -1.96 -7.12
N PRO A 335 -6.91 -1.67 -8.06
CA PRO A 335 -7.02 -0.55 -8.99
C PRO A 335 -8.28 -0.59 -9.87
N THR A 336 -8.69 -1.81 -10.24
CA THR A 336 -9.75 -2.06 -11.23
C THR A 336 -11.13 -2.30 -10.60
N ALA A 337 -11.20 -2.47 -9.28
CA ALA A 337 -12.45 -2.72 -8.56
C ALA A 337 -13.03 -1.44 -7.96
N LYS A 338 -14.30 -1.49 -7.55
CA LYS A 338 -15.05 -0.38 -6.94
C LYS A 338 -15.88 -0.87 -5.77
N GLY A 339 -16.22 0.04 -4.85
CA GLY A 339 -17.04 -0.26 -3.67
C GLY A 339 -16.39 -1.34 -2.80
N ASP A 340 -17.21 -2.23 -2.24
CA ASP A 340 -16.76 -3.25 -1.28
C ASP A 340 -15.74 -4.25 -1.86
N ARG A 341 -15.64 -4.36 -3.18
CA ARG A 341 -14.64 -5.22 -3.85
C ARG A 341 -13.28 -4.55 -4.03
N GLN A 342 -13.18 -3.26 -3.70
CA GLN A 342 -11.95 -2.49 -3.88
C GLN A 342 -10.93 -2.81 -2.79
N ALA A 343 -11.35 -2.99 -1.54
CA ALA A 343 -10.48 -3.48 -0.49
C ALA A 343 -10.39 -5.01 -0.54
N SER A 344 -9.19 -5.56 -0.40
CA SER A 344 -8.98 -7.01 -0.37
C SER A 344 -9.33 -7.60 0.99
N SER A 345 -9.42 -8.93 1.05
CA SER A 345 -9.63 -9.68 2.30
C SER A 345 -8.45 -9.64 3.28
N PHE A 346 -7.30 -9.10 2.86
CA PHE A 346 -6.22 -8.75 3.77
C PHE A 346 -6.54 -7.45 4.54
N LEU A 347 -7.12 -6.46 3.86
CA LEU A 347 -7.53 -5.21 4.50
C LEU A 347 -8.82 -5.35 5.28
N VAL A 348 -9.83 -5.99 4.70
CA VAL A 348 -11.18 -6.08 5.25
C VAL A 348 -11.63 -7.53 5.26
N ALA A 349 -11.49 -8.17 6.42
CA ALA A 349 -12.02 -9.48 6.73
C ALA A 349 -12.40 -9.52 8.22
N PRO A 350 -13.54 -8.93 8.63
CA PRO A 350 -13.86 -8.71 10.04
C PRO A 350 -13.90 -9.98 10.90
N SER A 351 -14.13 -11.13 10.26
CA SER A 351 -14.13 -12.46 10.90
C SER A 351 -12.73 -13.05 11.15
N ARG A 352 -11.66 -12.42 10.64
CA ARG A 352 -10.27 -12.87 10.78
C ARG A 352 -9.55 -12.05 11.84
N GLU A 353 -8.64 -12.69 12.56
CA GLU A 353 -7.75 -12.06 13.53
C GLU A 353 -6.83 -11.01 12.90
N ARG A 354 -6.51 -11.21 11.61
CA ARG A 354 -5.58 -10.38 10.82
C ARG A 354 -6.30 -9.41 9.89
N ASP A 355 -7.45 -8.89 10.30
CA ASP A 355 -8.08 -7.77 9.62
C ASP A 355 -7.23 -6.51 9.85
N GLU A 356 -6.51 -6.08 8.82
CA GLU A 356 -5.59 -4.95 8.94
C GLU A 356 -6.31 -3.61 9.16
N LEU A 357 -7.52 -3.44 8.64
CA LEU A 357 -8.28 -2.22 8.88
C LEU A 357 -8.73 -2.13 10.34
N ARG A 358 -9.18 -3.26 10.92
CA ARG A 358 -9.50 -3.36 12.35
C ARG A 358 -8.26 -3.07 13.20
N ARG A 359 -7.11 -3.66 12.87
CA ARG A 359 -5.85 -3.38 13.60
C ARG A 359 -5.50 -1.88 13.59
N ARG A 360 -5.72 -1.19 12.47
CA ARG A 360 -5.50 0.27 12.37
C ARG A 360 -6.54 1.08 13.14
N VAL A 361 -7.80 0.61 13.21
CA VAL A 361 -8.82 1.20 14.10
C VAL A 361 -8.38 1.08 15.56
N GLU A 362 -7.98 -0.12 15.99
CA GLU A 362 -7.51 -0.37 17.35
C GLU A 362 -6.27 0.47 17.68
N TRP A 363 -5.34 0.62 16.72
CA TRP A 363 -4.19 1.52 16.84
C TRP A 363 -4.63 2.98 17.07
N MET A 364 -5.51 3.50 16.24
CA MET A 364 -6.03 4.88 16.36
C MET A 364 -6.75 5.08 17.70
N GLN A 365 -7.57 4.13 18.13
CA GLN A 365 -8.23 4.16 19.45
C GLN A 365 -7.22 4.22 20.60
N LEU A 366 -6.15 3.43 20.53
CA LEU A 366 -5.08 3.46 21.54
C LEU A 366 -4.31 4.77 21.54
N ALA A 367 -3.95 5.28 20.37
CA ALA A 367 -3.19 6.51 20.24
C ALA A 367 -3.96 7.75 20.75
N LEU A 368 -5.29 7.72 20.72
CA LEU A 368 -6.14 8.81 21.24
C LEU A 368 -6.30 8.83 22.76
N VAL A 369 -6.06 7.71 23.45
CA VAL A 369 -6.16 7.65 24.93
C VAL A 369 -4.82 7.67 25.65
N ARG A 370 -3.72 7.36 24.95
CA ARG A 370 -2.39 7.35 25.56
C ARG A 370 -1.87 8.79 25.72
N PRO A 371 -1.31 9.15 26.89
CA PRO A 371 -0.50 10.35 27.00
C PRO A 371 0.77 10.22 26.16
N ASP A 372 1.31 11.35 25.71
CA ASP A 372 2.55 11.44 24.93
C ASP A 372 3.78 10.92 25.70
#